data_AF-A0A8H5LXR2-F1
#
_entry.id   AF-A0A8H5LXR2-F1
#
_cell.length_a   1.000
_cell.length_b   1.000
_cell.length_c   1.000
_cell.angle_alpha   90.00
_cell.angle_beta   90.00
_cell.angle_gamma   90.00
#
_symmetry.space_group_name_H-M   'P 1'
#
loop_
_entity.id
_entity.type
_entity.pdbx_description
1 polymer ?
#
loop_
_entity_poly.entity_id
_entity_poly.type
_entity_poly.pdbx_seq_one_letter_code
_entity_poly.pdbx_strand_id
1 'polypeptide(L)'
;MTSLDEFASILKEVVHAKRLSASKMSKLTEIALKSMEHDTQLVSILYRTHKSLPPAAKVSSLYVFDALSRAARHQVNKQGITGDINSTNGNSATFLLKIEGVLEGLFQDMITVGSPEAKVSCFTPFTDILLDMDVRR
;
A
#
# COMPACT_ATOMS: atom_id res chain seq x y z
N MET A 1 14.36 0.78 18.40
CA MET A 1 14.12 0.12 17.10
C MET A 1 13.28 1.06 16.27
N THR A 2 13.73 1.41 15.09
CA THR A 2 13.10 2.37 14.18
C THR A 2 11.78 1.78 13.67
N SER A 3 10.71 2.59 13.62
CA SER A 3 9.37 2.19 13.16
C SER A 3 9.38 1.51 11.77
N LEU A 4 10.37 1.86 10.94
CA LEU A 4 10.60 1.28 9.61
C LEU A 4 11.13 -0.18 9.65
N ASP A 5 11.98 -0.53 10.61
CA ASP A 5 12.48 -1.90 10.76
C ASP A 5 11.37 -2.84 11.21
N GLU A 6 10.54 -2.39 12.15
CA GLU A 6 9.36 -3.14 12.60
C GLU A 6 8.36 -3.33 11.46
N PHE A 7 8.14 -2.28 10.65
CA PHE A 7 7.33 -2.36 9.44
C PHE A 7 7.86 -3.42 8.46
N ALA A 8 9.16 -3.38 8.15
CA ALA A 8 9.77 -4.33 7.22
C ALA A 8 9.70 -5.78 7.72
N SER A 9 9.84 -6.00 9.03
CA SER A 9 9.71 -7.32 9.65
C SER A 9 8.28 -7.86 9.52
N ILE A 10 7.28 -7.06 9.90
CA ILE A 10 5.86 -7.47 9.82
C ILE A 10 5.46 -7.67 8.36
N LEU A 11 5.91 -6.81 7.45
CA LEU A 11 5.65 -6.95 6.01
C LEU A 11 6.16 -8.31 5.50
N LYS A 12 7.41 -8.68 5.84
CA LYS A 12 7.98 -9.97 5.47
C LYS A 12 7.18 -11.14 6.04
N GLU A 13 6.70 -11.03 7.27
CA GLU A 13 5.84 -12.06 7.85
C GLU A 13 4.50 -12.17 7.12
N VAL A 14 3.87 -11.06 6.76
CA VAL A 14 2.57 -11.03 6.08
C VAL A 14 2.66 -11.58 4.66
N VAL A 15 3.70 -11.21 3.91
CA VAL A 15 3.88 -11.67 2.52
C VAL A 15 4.32 -13.12 2.41
N HIS A 16 5.05 -13.65 3.40
CA HIS A 16 5.40 -15.08 3.47
C HIS A 16 4.33 -15.92 4.17
N ALA A 17 3.36 -15.30 4.85
CA ALA A 17 2.29 -16.03 5.52
C ALA A 17 1.37 -16.68 4.48
N LYS A 18 1.05 -17.96 4.73
CA LYS A 18 0.08 -18.73 3.93
C LYS A 18 -1.36 -18.18 4.04
N ARG A 19 -1.63 -17.35 5.06
CA ARG A 19 -2.92 -16.67 5.29
C ARG A 19 -2.68 -15.25 5.80
N LEU A 20 -3.38 -14.29 5.21
CA LEU A 20 -3.41 -12.90 5.67
C LEU A 20 -4.10 -12.82 7.04
N SER A 21 -3.35 -12.46 8.07
CA SER A 21 -3.91 -12.24 9.41
C SER A 21 -4.38 -10.79 9.53
N ALA A 22 -5.67 -10.59 9.74
CA ALA A 22 -6.27 -9.26 9.90
C ALA A 22 -5.60 -8.44 11.02
N SER A 23 -5.20 -9.10 12.12
CA SER A 23 -4.52 -8.42 13.25
C SER A 23 -3.12 -7.92 12.87
N LYS A 24 -2.35 -8.72 12.12
CA LYS A 24 -1.03 -8.29 11.60
C LYS A 24 -1.17 -7.16 10.59
N MET A 25 -2.18 -7.24 9.73
CA MET A 25 -2.52 -6.17 8.79
C MET A 25 -2.82 -4.85 9.50
N SER A 26 -3.70 -4.86 10.51
CA SER A 26 -4.01 -3.64 11.27
C SER A 26 -2.77 -3.04 11.94
N LYS A 27 -1.91 -3.87 12.55
CA LYS A 27 -0.63 -3.40 13.13
C LYS A 27 0.29 -2.80 12.08
N LEU A 28 0.47 -3.47 10.95
CA LEU A 28 1.31 -3.00 9.84
C LEU A 28 0.83 -1.63 9.35
N THR A 29 -0.48 -1.48 9.20
CA THR A 29 -1.11 -0.24 8.79
C THR A 29 -0.92 0.86 9.83
N GLU A 30 -1.10 0.56 11.11
CA GLU A 30 -0.89 1.54 12.18
C GLU A 30 0.56 2.05 12.22
N ILE A 31 1.55 1.16 12.06
CA ILE A 31 2.98 1.53 12.01
C ILE A 31 3.28 2.38 10.78
N ALA A 32 2.70 2.02 9.62
CA ALA A 32 2.84 2.82 8.41
C ALA A 32 2.26 4.23 8.60
N LEU A 33 1.05 4.33 9.16
CA LEU A 33 0.40 5.61 9.44
C LEU A 33 1.19 6.48 10.42
N LYS A 34 1.85 5.87 11.41
CA LYS A 34 2.75 6.57 12.35
C LYS A 34 4.05 7.02 11.71
N SER A 35 4.48 6.38 10.62
CA SER A 35 5.76 6.63 9.95
C SER A 35 5.59 7.35 8.60
N MET A 36 4.44 8.00 8.38
CA MET A 36 4.14 8.72 7.14
C MET A 36 5.08 9.91 6.88
N GLU A 37 5.80 10.40 7.91
CA GLU A 37 6.90 11.36 7.73
C GLU A 37 8.00 10.83 6.79
N HIS A 38 8.14 9.51 6.69
CA HIS A 38 9.08 8.80 5.82
C HIS A 38 8.37 8.01 4.72
N ASP A 39 7.23 8.52 4.23
CA ASP A 39 6.41 7.94 3.16
C ASP A 39 7.24 7.39 1.98
N THR A 40 8.26 8.14 1.53
CA THR A 40 9.15 7.75 0.43
C THR A 40 9.90 6.45 0.72
N GLN A 41 10.43 6.32 1.93
CA GLN A 41 11.19 5.13 2.34
C GLN A 41 10.24 3.94 2.51
N LEU A 42 9.07 4.17 3.11
CA LEU A 42 7.99 3.19 3.24
C LEU A 42 7.60 2.59 1.89
N VAL A 43 7.23 3.44 0.93
CA VAL A 43 6.85 3.02 -0.43
C VAL A 43 8.00 2.28 -1.12
N SER A 44 9.24 2.76 -0.96
CA SER A 44 10.42 2.11 -1.54
C SER A 44 10.66 0.71 -0.98
N ILE A 45 10.53 0.52 0.34
CA ILE A 45 10.65 -0.79 1.00
C ILE A 45 9.52 -1.72 0.53
N LEU A 46 8.29 -1.21 0.46
CA LEU A 46 7.12 -1.94 -0.02
C LEU A 46 7.34 -2.44 -1.45
N TYR A 47 7.71 -1.53 -2.35
CA TYR A 47 7.93 -1.81 -3.76
C TYR A 47 9.08 -2.78 -3.99
N ARG A 48 10.22 -2.57 -3.33
CA ARG A 48 11.39 -3.46 -3.45
C ARG A 48 11.08 -4.86 -2.92
N THR A 49 10.32 -4.97 -1.83
CA THR A 49 9.86 -6.25 -1.28
C THR A 49 8.90 -6.93 -2.26
N HIS A 50 7.92 -6.21 -2.81
CA HIS A 50 6.98 -6.74 -3.80
C HIS A 50 7.70 -7.34 -5.02
N LYS A 51 8.65 -6.58 -5.59
CA LYS A 51 9.41 -7.00 -6.77
C LYS A 51 10.31 -8.22 -6.51
N SER A 52 10.77 -8.38 -5.27
CA SER A 52 11.57 -9.53 -4.83
C SER A 52 10.74 -10.80 -4.57
N LEU A 53 9.42 -10.70 -4.46
CA LEU A 53 8.57 -11.81 -4.05
C LEU A 53 8.15 -12.71 -5.22
N PRO A 54 7.97 -14.02 -4.95
CA PRO A 54 7.43 -14.95 -5.94
C PRO A 54 5.95 -14.63 -6.23
N PRO A 55 5.44 -15.00 -7.42
CA PRO A 55 4.05 -14.80 -7.86
C PRO A 55 2.96 -15.07 -6.81
N ALA A 56 3.09 -16.17 -6.05
CA ALA A 56 2.13 -16.57 -5.04
C ALA A 56 2.03 -15.57 -3.86
N ALA A 57 3.11 -14.86 -3.55
CA ALA A 57 3.16 -13.85 -2.49
C ALA A 57 2.84 -12.42 -2.99
N LYS A 58 2.80 -12.22 -4.32
CA LYS A 58 2.43 -10.91 -4.91
C LYS A 58 0.99 -10.53 -4.59
N VAL A 59 0.07 -11.51 -4.55
CA VAL A 59 -1.33 -11.29 -4.15
C VAL A 59 -1.40 -10.78 -2.69
N SER A 60 -0.68 -11.42 -1.77
CA SER A 60 -0.60 -10.98 -0.36
C SER A 60 -0.05 -9.55 -0.24
N SER A 61 0.98 -9.22 -1.02
CA SER A 61 1.52 -7.86 -1.06
C SER A 61 0.50 -6.85 -1.61
N LEU A 62 -0.27 -7.19 -2.64
CA LEU A 62 -1.32 -6.31 -3.18
C LEU A 62 -2.40 -5.97 -2.13
N TYR A 63 -2.81 -6.97 -1.33
CA TYR A 63 -3.71 -6.74 -0.20
C TYR A 63 -3.12 -5.78 0.84
N VAL A 64 -1.80 -5.82 1.04
CA VAL A 64 -1.12 -4.84 1.91
C VAL A 64 -1.22 -3.44 1.34
N PHE A 65 -0.96 -3.29 0.04
CA PHE A 65 -1.10 -1.99 -0.65
C PHE A 65 -2.53 -1.45 -0.56
N ASP A 66 -3.56 -2.29 -0.77
CA ASP A 66 -4.97 -1.89 -0.64
C ASP A 66 -5.29 -1.42 0.79
N ALA A 67 -4.94 -2.21 1.81
CA ALA A 67 -5.22 -1.87 3.19
C ALA A 67 -4.51 -0.58 3.63
N LEU A 68 -3.26 -0.37 3.20
CA LEU A 68 -2.52 0.86 3.47
C LEU A 68 -3.15 2.06 2.79
N SER A 69 -3.54 1.92 1.51
CA SER A 69 -4.19 2.99 0.75
C SER A 69 -5.54 3.35 1.37
N ARG A 70 -6.37 2.37 1.73
CA ARG A 70 -7.65 2.59 2.40
C ARG A 70 -7.49 3.31 3.74
N ALA A 71 -6.49 2.91 4.53
CA ALA A 71 -6.25 3.52 5.83
C ALA A 71 -5.63 4.92 5.73
N ALA A 72 -4.70 5.15 4.81
CA ALA A 72 -4.15 6.47 4.52
C ALA A 72 -5.26 7.42 4.06
N ARG A 73 -6.15 6.97 3.15
CA ARG A 73 -7.33 7.73 2.72
C ARG A 73 -8.27 8.05 3.88
N HIS A 74 -8.55 7.07 4.74
CA HIS A 74 -9.37 7.29 5.92
C HIS A 74 -8.74 8.33 6.85
N GLN A 75 -7.42 8.33 7.02
CA GLN A 75 -6.70 9.32 7.81
C GLN A 75 -6.72 10.70 7.17
N VAL A 76 -6.52 10.81 5.85
CA VAL A 76 -6.67 12.04 5.07
C VAL A 76 -8.06 12.65 5.26
N ASN A 77 -9.12 11.86 5.08
CA ASN A 77 -10.49 12.30 5.27
C ASN A 77 -10.80 12.68 6.73
N LYS A 78 -10.27 11.93 7.70
CA LYS A 78 -10.53 12.17 9.12
C LYS A 78 -9.80 13.40 9.66
N GLN A 79 -8.57 13.64 9.22
CA GLN A 79 -7.73 14.74 9.68
C GLN A 79 -7.81 15.97 8.76
N GLY A 80 -8.50 15.87 7.61
CA GLY A 80 -8.58 16.96 6.63
C GLY A 80 -7.22 17.31 6.03
N ILE A 81 -6.28 16.36 5.98
CA ILE A 81 -4.92 16.60 5.47
C ILE A 81 -5.02 16.81 3.96
N THR A 82 -4.66 18.01 3.49
CA THR A 82 -4.53 18.25 2.06
C THR A 82 -3.14 17.83 1.62
N GLY A 83 -3.06 16.90 0.65
CA GLY A 83 -1.79 16.46 0.11
C GLY A 83 -1.15 17.54 -0.74
N ASP A 84 -0.06 18.12 -0.25
CA ASP A 84 0.79 18.97 -1.07
C ASP A 84 1.98 18.14 -1.59
N ILE A 85 2.11 18.07 -2.92
CA ILE A 85 3.22 17.40 -3.64
C ILE A 85 4.56 18.08 -3.32
N ASN A 86 4.55 19.36 -2.93
CA ASN A 86 5.73 20.15 -2.61
C ASN A 86 6.04 20.20 -1.10
N SER A 87 5.22 19.57 -0.24
CA SER A 87 5.50 19.54 1.18
C SER A 87 6.72 18.66 1.48
N THR A 88 7.73 19.26 2.10
CA THR A 88 8.98 18.60 2.53
C THR A 88 8.75 17.51 3.59
N ASN A 89 7.62 17.58 4.29
CA ASN A 89 7.21 16.59 5.28
C ASN A 89 6.24 15.58 4.64
N GLY A 90 6.60 14.29 4.67
CA GLY A 90 5.73 13.21 4.20
C GLY A 90 4.42 13.19 4.98
N ASN A 91 3.31 13.03 4.27
CA ASN A 91 1.97 12.94 4.86
C ASN A 91 1.15 11.83 4.18
N SER A 92 0.02 11.45 4.78
CA SER A 92 -0.84 10.38 4.25
C SER A 92 -1.35 10.61 2.83
N ALA A 93 -1.49 11.86 2.38
CA ALA A 93 -1.91 12.18 1.02
C ALA A 93 -0.75 12.15 0.02
N THR A 94 0.45 12.61 0.39
CA THR A 94 1.67 12.45 -0.43
C THR A 94 2.05 10.98 -0.57
N PHE A 95 1.82 10.16 0.47
CA PHE A 95 1.95 8.71 0.42
C PHE A 95 1.03 8.07 -0.63
N LEU A 96 -0.25 8.49 -0.70
CA LEU A 96 -1.19 7.98 -1.69
C LEU A 96 -0.72 8.29 -3.12
N LEU A 97 -0.27 9.53 -3.37
CA LEU A 97 0.27 9.95 -4.66
C LEU A 97 1.52 9.13 -5.06
N LYS A 98 2.39 8.84 -4.10
CA LYS A 98 3.57 7.99 -4.34
C LYS A 98 3.19 6.56 -4.63
N ILE A 99 2.20 6.00 -3.92
CA ILE A 99 1.67 4.67 -4.21
C ILE A 99 1.08 4.60 -5.61
N GLU A 100 0.31 5.60 -6.03
CA GLU A 100 -0.26 5.67 -7.38
C GLU A 100 0.84 5.61 -8.45
N GLY A 101 1.95 6.33 -8.26
CA GLY A 101 3.09 6.29 -9.18
C GLY A 101 3.82 4.94 -9.26
N VAL A 102 3.87 4.15 -8.17
CA VAL A 102 4.44 2.78 -8.22
C VAL A 102 3.42 1.71 -8.59
N LEU A 103 2.13 2.03 -8.56
CA LEU A 103 1.03 1.09 -8.82
C LEU A 103 1.07 0.56 -10.26
N GLU A 104 1.28 1.44 -11.24
CA GLU A 104 1.41 1.02 -12.65
C GLU A 104 2.55 0.00 -12.82
N GLY A 105 3.68 0.25 -12.15
CA GLY A 105 4.82 -0.67 -12.14
C GLY A 105 4.49 -2.02 -11.49
N LEU A 106 3.72 -2.03 -10.39
CA LEU A 106 3.22 -3.25 -9.77
C LEU A 106 2.29 -4.03 -10.71
N PHE A 107 1.38 -3.31 -11.38
CA PHE A 107 0.38 -3.91 -12.24
C PHE A 107 1.02 -4.57 -13.45
N GLN A 108 1.97 -3.89 -14.08
CA GLN A 108 2.73 -4.43 -15.21
C GLN A 108 3.51 -5.69 -14.82
N ASP A 109 4.11 -5.70 -13.62
CA ASP A 109 4.84 -6.84 -13.08
C ASP A 109 3.91 -8.03 -12.80
N MET A 110 2.66 -7.79 -12.36
CA MET A 110 1.62 -8.80 -12.19
C MET A 110 1.06 -9.36 -13.50
N ILE A 111 0.79 -8.50 -14.51
CA ILE A 111 0.39 -8.96 -15.85
C ILE A 111 1.46 -9.89 -16.42
N THR A 112 2.73 -9.52 -16.25
CA THR A 112 3.87 -10.32 -16.72
C THR A 112 3.93 -11.69 -16.03
N VAL A 113 3.47 -11.78 -14.78
CA VAL A 113 3.39 -13.05 -14.03
C VAL A 113 2.23 -13.94 -14.49
N GLY A 114 1.20 -13.41 -15.15
CA GLY A 114 0.18 -14.19 -15.84
C GLY A 114 -0.78 -15.00 -14.95
N SER A 115 -0.82 -14.76 -13.64
CA SER A 115 -1.76 -15.43 -12.73
C SER A 115 -3.20 -14.91 -12.91
N PRO A 116 -4.23 -15.77 -13.07
CA PRO A 116 -5.61 -15.32 -13.18
C PRO A 116 -6.17 -14.70 -11.88
N GLU A 117 -5.66 -15.10 -10.70
CA GLU A 117 -6.04 -14.50 -9.41
C GLU A 117 -5.59 -13.03 -9.28
N ALA A 118 -4.47 -12.70 -9.93
CA ALA A 118 -3.93 -11.34 -9.98
C ALA A 118 -4.87 -10.37 -10.72
N LYS A 119 -5.55 -10.80 -11.78
CA LYS A 119 -6.47 -9.95 -12.56
C LYS A 119 -7.72 -9.55 -11.79
N VAL A 120 -8.27 -10.46 -10.98
CA VAL A 120 -9.54 -10.23 -10.27
C VAL A 120 -9.35 -9.34 -9.04
N SER A 121 -8.25 -9.54 -8.29
CA SER A 121 -7.92 -8.72 -7.12
C SER A 121 -7.38 -7.34 -7.50
N CYS A 122 -6.86 -7.15 -8.72
CA CYS A 122 -6.43 -5.85 -9.21
C CYS A 122 -7.59 -4.94 -9.66
N PHE A 123 -8.64 -5.53 -10.25
CA PHE A 123 -9.74 -4.76 -10.83
C PHE A 123 -10.78 -4.31 -9.81
N THR A 124 -11.00 -5.08 -8.75
CA THR A 124 -12.10 -4.85 -7.80
C THR A 124 -11.85 -3.74 -6.74
N PRO A 125 -10.66 -3.60 -6.13
CA PRO A 125 -10.46 -2.57 -5.11
C PRO A 125 -10.24 -1.17 -5.70
N PHE A 126 -9.69 -1.07 -6.92
CA PHE A 126 -9.36 0.21 -7.54
C PHE A 126 -10.59 0.91 -8.14
N THR A 127 -11.56 0.15 -8.65
CA THR A 127 -12.84 0.72 -9.10
C THR A 127 -13.64 1.32 -7.96
N ASP A 128 -13.63 0.72 -6.76
CA ASP A 128 -14.27 1.30 -5.58
C ASP A 128 -13.58 2.60 -5.12
N ILE A 129 -12.25 2.67 -5.18
CA ILE A 129 -11.50 3.89 -4.85
C ILE A 129 -11.74 5.00 -5.88
N LEU A 130 -11.83 4.66 -7.17
CA LEU A 130 -12.01 5.62 -8.27
C LEU A 130 -13.47 6.12 -8.37
N LEU A 131 -14.47 5.25 -8.16
CA LEU A 131 -15.89 5.66 -8.15
C LEU A 131 -16.19 6.63 -6.99
N ASP A 132 -15.55 6.43 -5.84
CA ASP A 132 -15.74 7.26 -4.64
C ASP A 132 -14.97 8.59 -4.72
N MET A 133 -13.98 8.72 -5.62
CA MET A 133 -13.37 10.00 -5.98
C MET A 133 -14.23 10.82 -6.96
N ASP A 134 -14.94 10.17 -7.89
CA ASP A 134 -15.78 10.85 -8.88
C ASP A 134 -17.10 11.37 -8.26
N VAL A 135 -17.65 10.67 -7.26
CA VAL A 135 -18.87 11.08 -6.51
C VAL A 135 -18.68 12.32 -5.63
N ARG A 136 -17.44 12.80 -5.44
CA ARG A 136 -17.14 13.97 -4.61
C ARG A 136 -16.59 15.16 -5.40
N ARG A 137 -16.75 15.16 -6.73
CA ARG A 137 -16.46 16.31 -7.60
C ARG A 137 -17.69 17.17 -7.83
#